data_AF-A0A820IZC8-F1
#
_entry.id   AF-A0A820IZC8-F1
#
_cell.length_a   1.000
_cell.length_b   1.000
_cell.length_c   1.000
_cell.angle_alpha   90.00
_cell.angle_beta   90.00
_cell.angle_gamma   90.00
#
_symmetry.space_group_name_H-M   'P 1'
#
loop_
_entity.id
_entity.type
_entity.pdbx_description
1 polymer ?
#
loop_
_entity_poly.entity_id
_entity_poly.type
_entity_poly.pdbx_seq_one_letter_code
_entity_poly.pdbx_strand_id
1 'polypeptide(L)'
;TVIVATVLTLFLNSRTGNGVFAASALRGLRFFQILRMLRMDRRGGTWKLLGSVVYAHRQELITTIYIGFLVLIFSSFIMFLVEKDSYVEPSKIIITNETTIITADMLANLIDTDRHKFETFADALWWGIITLCTVGYGDKVPSSYAGKFVAAICSFIGISFFALPAGILGSGFALKVQQQHRQKHYKRRKIPAVLLIQKLWR
;
A
#
# COMPACT_ATOMS: atom_id res chain seq x y z
N THR A 1 21.27 23.64 8.55
CA THR A 1 22.04 22.44 8.96
C THR A 1 21.81 21.23 8.07
N VAL A 2 20.59 20.93 7.58
CA VAL A 2 20.35 19.78 6.68
C VAL A 2 20.97 19.97 5.30
N ILE A 3 20.81 21.15 4.68
CA ILE A 3 21.50 21.49 3.43
C ILE A 3 23.02 21.39 3.61
N VAL A 4 23.54 21.84 4.75
CA VAL A 4 24.96 21.75 5.09
C VAL A 4 25.43 20.30 5.25
N ALA A 5 24.64 19.42 5.88
CA ALA A 5 24.97 18.00 5.99
C ALA A 5 24.88 17.27 4.64
N THR A 6 23.87 17.59 3.81
CA THR A 6 23.71 17.01 2.47
C THR A 6 24.80 17.48 1.51
N VAL A 7 25.14 18.77 1.54
CA VAL A 7 26.24 19.36 0.76
C VAL A 7 27.58 18.80 1.23
N LEU A 8 27.81 18.67 2.53
CA LEU A 8 29.02 18.05 3.09
C LEU A 8 29.12 16.58 2.67
N THR A 9 28.02 15.81 2.66
CA THR A 9 28.04 14.41 2.20
C THR A 9 28.29 14.28 0.70
N LEU A 10 27.76 15.19 -0.12
CA LEU A 10 28.07 15.23 -1.56
C LEU A 10 29.54 15.62 -1.81
N PHE A 11 30.08 16.53 -1.00
CA PHE A 11 31.47 16.98 -1.05
C PHE A 11 32.47 15.91 -0.56
N LEU A 12 32.07 15.05 0.38
CA LEU A 12 32.88 13.92 0.84
C LEU A 12 32.86 12.74 -0.16
N ASN A 13 31.75 12.55 -0.87
CA ASN A 13 31.63 11.55 -1.93
C ASN A 13 32.45 11.91 -3.18
N SER A 14 32.59 13.20 -3.51
CA SER A 14 33.43 13.64 -4.64
C SER A 14 34.94 13.57 -4.35
N ARG A 15 35.35 13.60 -3.09
CA ARG A 15 36.77 13.50 -2.67
C ARG A 15 37.30 12.08 -2.52
N THR A 16 36.44 11.10 -2.25
CA THR A 16 36.88 9.74 -1.91
C THR A 16 36.73 8.84 -3.13
N GLY A 17 37.76 8.82 -3.99
CA GLY A 17 37.79 8.04 -5.24
C GLY A 17 37.79 6.51 -5.06
N ASN A 18 37.82 5.98 -3.83
CA ASN A 18 37.79 4.55 -3.53
C ASN A 18 37.09 4.30 -2.18
N GLY A 19 35.88 3.72 -2.16
CA GLY A 19 35.25 3.41 -0.87
C GLY A 19 33.82 2.89 -0.92
N VAL A 20 33.65 1.61 -1.27
CA VAL A 20 32.36 0.89 -1.18
C VAL A 20 31.75 0.97 0.24
N PHE A 21 32.60 1.06 1.27
CA PHE A 21 32.21 1.29 2.67
C PHE A 21 31.65 2.70 2.93
N ALA A 22 32.23 3.74 2.34
CA ALA A 22 31.73 5.11 2.45
C ALA A 22 30.35 5.22 1.77
N ALA A 23 30.13 4.54 0.64
CA ALA A 23 28.84 4.49 -0.04
C ALA A 23 27.73 3.86 0.83
N SER A 24 28.02 2.76 1.55
CA SER A 24 27.05 2.12 2.45
C SER A 24 26.69 2.98 3.66
N ALA A 25 27.67 3.63 4.28
CA ALA A 25 27.43 4.58 5.38
C ALA A 25 26.60 5.79 4.93
N LEU A 26 26.81 6.26 3.69
CA LEU A 26 26.04 7.35 3.08
C LEU A 26 24.59 6.96 2.77
N ARG A 27 24.33 5.71 2.36
CA ARG A 27 22.95 5.18 2.20
C ARG A 27 22.23 5.11 3.54
N GLY A 28 22.91 4.67 4.60
CA GLY A 28 22.37 4.68 5.97
C GLY A 28 22.07 6.10 6.48
N LEU A 29 22.93 7.08 6.17
CA LEU A 29 22.69 8.49 6.50
C LEU A 29 21.42 9.04 5.85
N ARG A 30 21.10 8.65 4.60
CA ARG A 30 19.84 9.03 3.94
C ARG A 30 18.61 8.47 4.67
N PHE A 31 18.71 7.27 5.23
CA PHE A 31 17.66 6.70 6.07
C PHE A 31 17.47 7.49 7.39
N PHE A 32 18.57 7.87 8.06
CA PHE A 32 18.50 8.74 9.25
C PHE A 32 17.97 10.15 8.95
N GLN A 33 18.14 10.66 7.73
CA GLN A 33 17.54 11.92 7.30
C GLN A 33 16.01 11.83 7.23
N ILE A 34 15.46 10.72 6.74
CA ILE A 34 14.01 10.44 6.75
C ILE A 34 13.49 10.33 8.19
N LEU A 35 14.22 9.64 9.07
CA LEU A 35 13.88 9.55 10.50
C LEU A 35 13.87 10.93 11.20
N ARG A 36 14.66 11.89 10.71
CA ARG A 36 14.60 13.27 11.24
C ARG A 36 13.36 14.02 10.77
N MET A 37 12.85 13.74 9.57
CA MET A 37 11.56 14.29 9.09
C MET A 37 10.40 13.85 9.99
N LEU A 38 10.45 12.61 10.52
CA LEU A 38 9.51 12.10 11.53
C LEU A 38 9.53 12.90 12.84
N ARG A 39 10.68 13.54 13.17
CA ARG A 39 10.85 14.36 14.37
C ARG A 39 10.22 15.77 14.28
N MET A 40 9.50 16.09 13.19
CA MET A 40 8.81 17.38 13.04
C MET A 40 7.49 17.46 13.83
N ASP A 41 6.86 16.33 14.19
CA ASP A 41 5.67 16.33 15.04
C ASP A 41 6.04 16.33 16.54
N ARG A 42 6.67 17.42 16.99
CA ARG A 42 7.19 17.59 18.38
C ARG A 42 6.12 17.38 19.47
N ARG A 43 4.83 17.41 19.14
CA ARG A 43 3.72 17.23 20.11
C ARG A 43 2.90 15.95 19.88
N GLY A 44 3.22 15.18 18.83
CA GLY A 44 2.44 14.00 18.43
C GLY A 44 0.97 14.34 18.15
N GLY A 45 0.68 15.60 17.79
CA GLY A 45 -0.69 16.11 17.70
C GLY A 45 -1.46 15.43 16.56
N THR A 46 -0.78 15.22 15.43
CA THR A 46 -1.33 14.56 14.24
C THR A 46 -1.62 13.10 14.54
N TRP A 47 -0.67 12.39 15.17
CA TRP A 47 -0.83 10.99 15.57
C TRP A 47 -1.96 10.80 16.59
N LYS A 48 -2.09 11.71 17.58
CA LYS A 48 -3.21 11.70 18.53
C LYS A 48 -4.55 11.94 17.86
N LEU A 49 -4.61 12.87 16.91
CA LEU A 49 -5.84 13.17 16.17
C LEU A 49 -6.27 11.97 15.33
N LEU A 50 -5.35 11.42 14.53
CA LEU A 50 -5.53 10.24 13.68
C LEU A 50 -5.96 9.04 14.53
N GLY A 51 -5.19 8.70 15.56
CA GLY A 51 -5.51 7.58 16.45
C GLY A 51 -6.87 7.73 17.12
N SER A 52 -7.28 8.95 17.50
CA SER A 52 -8.60 9.19 18.10
C SER A 52 -9.75 9.03 17.10
N VAL A 53 -9.57 9.33 15.81
CA VAL A 53 -10.58 9.05 14.76
C VAL A 53 -10.67 7.55 14.50
N VAL A 54 -9.52 6.89 14.32
CA VAL A 54 -9.44 5.43 14.12
C VAL A 54 -10.10 4.68 15.28
N TYR A 55 -9.83 5.08 16.52
CA TYR A 55 -10.40 4.44 17.70
C TYR A 55 -11.91 4.64 17.82
N ALA A 56 -12.43 5.81 17.42
CA ALA A 56 -13.85 6.11 17.41
C ALA A 56 -14.61 5.21 16.43
N HIS A 57 -14.03 4.94 15.26
CA HIS A 57 -14.62 4.12 14.19
C HIS A 57 -14.05 2.70 14.11
N ARG A 58 -13.41 2.20 15.17
CA ARG A 58 -12.67 0.92 15.13
C ARG A 58 -13.54 -0.27 14.73
N GLN A 59 -14.81 -0.29 15.15
CA GLN A 59 -15.71 -1.39 14.85
C GLN A 59 -16.01 -1.47 13.34
N GLU A 60 -16.31 -0.33 12.72
CA GLU A 60 -16.58 -0.20 11.28
C GLU A 60 -15.31 -0.46 10.44
N LEU A 61 -14.16 -0.03 10.94
CA LEU A 61 -12.88 -0.26 10.28
C LEU A 61 -12.47 -1.73 10.32
N ILE A 62 -12.62 -2.39 11.47
CA ILE A 62 -12.27 -3.81 11.63
C ILE A 62 -13.19 -4.67 10.75
N THR A 63 -14.49 -4.39 10.69
CA THR A 63 -15.41 -5.18 9.86
C THR A 63 -15.09 -5.05 8.38
N THR A 64 -14.80 -3.83 7.89
CA THR A 64 -14.44 -3.61 6.48
C THR A 64 -13.12 -4.25 6.10
N ILE A 65 -12.09 -4.15 6.96
CA ILE A 65 -10.80 -4.83 6.74
C ILE A 65 -10.98 -6.36 6.78
N TYR A 66 -11.79 -6.88 7.70
CA TYR A 66 -12.06 -8.32 7.82
C TYR A 66 -12.77 -8.86 6.57
N ILE A 67 -13.84 -8.19 6.12
CA ILE A 67 -14.57 -8.58 4.91
C ILE A 67 -13.68 -8.44 3.67
N GLY A 68 -12.93 -7.34 3.56
CA GLY A 68 -11.98 -7.13 2.47
C GLY A 68 -10.93 -8.24 2.40
N PHE A 69 -10.35 -8.62 3.55
CA PHE A 69 -9.39 -9.72 3.62
C PHE A 69 -10.01 -11.06 3.24
N LEU A 70 -11.25 -11.35 3.66
CA LEU A 70 -11.98 -12.55 3.27
C LEU A 70 -12.22 -12.59 1.76
N VAL A 71 -12.70 -11.49 1.16
CA VAL A 71 -12.90 -11.36 -0.29
C VAL A 71 -11.57 -11.53 -1.03
N LEU A 72 -10.46 -11.00 -0.51
CA LEU A 72 -9.14 -11.15 -1.10
C LEU A 72 -8.70 -12.62 -1.14
N ILE A 73 -8.74 -13.32 0.00
CA ILE A 73 -8.35 -14.73 0.06
C ILE A 73 -9.25 -15.59 -0.84
N PHE A 74 -10.57 -15.34 -0.81
CA PHE A 74 -11.52 -16.09 -1.63
C PHE A 74 -11.33 -15.83 -3.13
N SER A 75 -11.17 -14.56 -3.52
CA SER A 75 -10.89 -14.14 -4.90
C SER A 75 -9.60 -14.78 -5.42
N SER A 76 -8.51 -14.69 -4.65
CA SER A 76 -7.22 -15.28 -5.02
C SER A 76 -7.27 -16.81 -5.09
N PHE A 77 -8.05 -17.46 -4.23
CA PHE A 77 -8.22 -18.92 -4.27
C PHE A 77 -8.99 -19.37 -5.53
N ILE A 78 -10.12 -18.73 -5.85
CA ILE A 78 -10.87 -19.05 -7.08
C ILE A 78 -9.99 -18.77 -8.31
N MET A 79 -9.30 -17.63 -8.32
CA MET A 79 -8.42 -17.25 -9.42
C MET A 79 -7.31 -18.28 -9.63
N PHE A 80 -6.70 -18.76 -8.54
CA PHE A 80 -5.70 -19.83 -8.60
C PHE A 80 -6.28 -21.12 -9.20
N LEU A 81 -7.47 -21.56 -8.76
CA LEU A 81 -8.09 -22.77 -9.29
C LEU A 81 -8.41 -22.65 -10.79
N VAL A 82 -8.93 -21.50 -11.23
CA VAL A 82 -9.35 -21.32 -12.63
C VAL A 82 -8.17 -21.22 -13.59
N GLU A 83 -7.09 -20.53 -13.20
CA GLU A 83 -5.91 -20.39 -14.07
C GLU A 83 -4.92 -21.55 -13.95
N LYS A 84 -4.90 -22.30 -12.84
CA LYS A 84 -4.03 -23.47 -12.69
C LYS A 84 -4.27 -24.51 -13.78
N ASP A 85 -5.53 -24.72 -14.16
CA ASP A 85 -5.92 -25.73 -15.15
C ASP A 85 -5.89 -25.19 -16.60
N SER A 86 -5.81 -23.87 -16.77
CA SER A 86 -5.79 -23.21 -18.08
C SER A 86 -4.39 -23.16 -18.71
N TYR A 87 -3.38 -23.69 -18.03
CA TYR A 87 -2.02 -23.78 -18.55
C TYR A 87 -1.93 -24.83 -19.65
N VAL A 88 -2.09 -24.40 -20.90
CA VAL A 88 -1.69 -25.18 -22.08
C VAL A 88 -0.17 -25.14 -22.12
N GLU A 89 0.47 -26.27 -21.79
CA GLU A 89 1.89 -26.48 -22.13
C GLU A 89 2.07 -26.08 -23.61
N PRO A 90 2.94 -25.12 -23.95
CA PRO A 90 3.30 -24.92 -25.35
C PRO A 90 3.80 -26.27 -25.80
N SER A 91 3.17 -26.80 -26.85
CA SER A 91 3.49 -28.09 -27.44
C SER A 91 4.98 -28.34 -27.31
N LYS A 92 5.37 -29.42 -26.62
CA LYS A 92 6.66 -30.05 -26.92
C LYS A 92 6.66 -30.17 -28.43
N ILE A 93 7.38 -29.29 -29.11
CA ILE A 93 7.69 -29.49 -30.52
C ILE A 93 8.55 -30.73 -30.45
N ILE A 94 7.93 -31.89 -30.66
CA ILE A 94 8.61 -33.14 -30.90
C ILE A 94 9.27 -32.94 -32.26
N ILE A 95 10.41 -32.24 -32.27
CA ILE A 95 11.40 -32.45 -33.32
C ILE A 95 12.01 -33.79 -32.94
N THR A 96 11.39 -34.85 -33.44
CA THR A 96 12.02 -36.15 -33.64
C THR A 96 13.38 -35.88 -34.28
N ASN A 97 14.47 -35.92 -33.51
CA ASN A 97 15.90 -36.04 -33.90
C ASN A 97 16.73 -35.88 -32.61
N GLU A 98 17.54 -36.88 -32.25
CA GLU A 98 18.24 -37.01 -30.96
C GLU A 98 19.35 -35.97 -30.65
N THR A 99 19.46 -34.84 -31.36
CA THR A 99 20.57 -33.86 -31.16
C THR A 99 20.14 -32.45 -30.72
N THR A 100 18.87 -32.22 -30.38
CA THR A 100 18.32 -30.89 -30.06
C THR A 100 17.80 -30.73 -28.62
N ILE A 101 18.33 -31.50 -27.66
CA ILE A 101 17.95 -31.34 -26.24
C ILE A 101 18.51 -30.01 -25.67
N ILE A 102 19.69 -29.59 -26.13
CA ILE A 102 20.39 -28.40 -25.62
C ILE A 102 19.79 -27.08 -26.19
N THR A 103 19.15 -27.12 -27.36
CA THR A 103 18.57 -25.91 -27.98
C THR A 103 17.15 -25.60 -27.53
N ALA A 104 16.33 -26.61 -27.19
CA ALA A 104 14.94 -26.37 -26.76
C ALA A 104 14.87 -25.77 -25.35
N ASP A 105 15.72 -26.23 -24.44
CA ASP A 105 15.86 -25.67 -23.08
C ASP A 105 16.46 -24.25 -23.11
N MET A 106 17.42 -24.00 -24.00
CA MET A 106 17.98 -22.66 -24.23
C MET A 106 16.99 -21.70 -24.91
N LEU A 107 16.16 -22.17 -25.85
CA LEU A 107 15.10 -21.37 -26.48
C LEU A 107 13.95 -21.07 -25.50
N ALA A 108 13.60 -22.01 -24.62
CA ALA A 108 12.61 -21.80 -23.57
C ALA A 108 13.06 -20.71 -22.57
N ASN A 109 14.36 -20.66 -22.25
CA ASN A 109 14.94 -19.60 -21.41
C ASN A 109 14.99 -18.21 -22.11
N LEU A 110 14.88 -18.16 -23.44
CA LEU A 110 14.85 -16.91 -24.21
C LEU A 110 13.42 -16.39 -24.44
N ILE A 111 12.42 -17.27 -24.43
CA ILE A 111 11.01 -16.89 -24.55
C ILE A 111 10.43 -16.77 -23.14
N ASP A 112 10.42 -15.55 -22.63
CA ASP A 112 9.92 -15.01 -21.34
C ASP A 112 8.46 -15.39 -20.97
N THR A 113 8.07 -16.65 -21.16
CA THR A 113 6.70 -17.17 -21.00
C THR A 113 6.38 -17.51 -19.54
N ASP A 114 7.39 -17.57 -18.67
CA ASP A 114 7.21 -17.85 -17.23
C ASP A 114 6.61 -16.68 -16.44
N ARG A 115 6.67 -15.44 -16.93
CA ARG A 115 6.28 -14.28 -16.12
C ARG A 115 4.77 -14.13 -15.88
N HIS A 116 3.94 -14.79 -16.68
CA HIS A 116 2.49 -14.59 -16.66
C HIS A 116 1.69 -15.72 -16.03
N LYS A 117 2.36 -16.73 -15.44
CA LYS A 117 1.69 -17.91 -14.88
C LYS A 117 1.35 -17.73 -13.39
N PHE A 118 0.27 -18.38 -13.00
CA PHE A 118 -0.13 -18.58 -11.60
C PHE A 118 0.40 -19.92 -11.10
N GLU A 119 1.70 -19.99 -10.77
CA GLU A 119 2.33 -21.24 -10.34
C GLU A 119 1.98 -21.60 -8.90
N THR A 120 1.95 -20.59 -8.03
CA THR A 120 1.69 -20.74 -6.60
C THR A 120 0.47 -19.95 -6.18
N PHE A 121 -0.14 -20.34 -5.05
CA PHE A 121 -1.19 -19.54 -4.42
C PHE A 121 -0.70 -18.13 -4.06
N ALA A 122 0.59 -17.95 -3.76
CA ALA A 122 1.19 -16.65 -3.49
C ALA A 122 1.11 -15.70 -4.70
N ASP A 123 1.19 -16.23 -5.92
CA ASP A 123 1.07 -15.45 -7.16
C ASP A 123 -0.36 -14.93 -7.39
N ALA A 124 -1.35 -15.77 -7.10
CA ALA A 124 -2.75 -15.37 -7.15
C ALA A 124 -3.12 -14.39 -6.02
N LEU A 125 -2.45 -14.52 -4.87
CA LEU A 125 -2.57 -13.58 -3.76
C LEU A 125 -1.94 -12.22 -4.10
N TRP A 126 -0.76 -12.21 -4.73
CA TRP A 126 -0.14 -11.01 -5.26
C TRP A 126 -1.06 -10.29 -6.26
N TRP A 127 -1.60 -11.03 -7.24
CA TRP A 127 -2.57 -10.50 -8.19
C TRP A 127 -3.82 -9.92 -7.51
N GLY A 128 -4.36 -10.64 -6.53
CA GLY A 128 -5.52 -10.19 -5.75
C GLY A 128 -5.25 -8.87 -5.00
N ILE A 129 -4.09 -8.75 -4.35
CA ILE A 129 -3.70 -7.51 -3.65
C ILE A 129 -3.61 -6.34 -4.63
N ILE A 130 -2.91 -6.47 -5.75
CA ILE A 130 -2.70 -5.37 -6.70
C ILE A 130 -3.99 -4.97 -7.41
N THR A 131 -4.90 -5.92 -7.61
CA THR A 131 -6.19 -5.70 -8.29
C THR A 131 -7.20 -5.04 -7.35
N LEU A 132 -7.34 -5.55 -6.11
CA LEU A 132 -8.25 -4.99 -5.12
C LEU A 132 -7.78 -3.63 -4.58
N CYS A 133 -6.47 -3.40 -4.52
CA CYS A 133 -5.90 -2.08 -4.23
C CYS A 133 -5.93 -1.13 -5.45
N THR A 134 -6.51 -1.53 -6.60
CA THR A 134 -6.57 -0.75 -7.84
C THR A 134 -5.22 -0.27 -8.38
N VAL A 135 -4.12 -0.98 -8.05
CA VAL A 135 -2.77 -0.66 -8.53
C VAL A 135 -2.58 -1.16 -9.96
N GLY A 136 -2.92 -2.43 -10.21
CA GLY A 136 -2.97 -3.02 -11.55
C GLY A 136 -1.65 -2.96 -12.33
N TYR A 137 -0.55 -3.51 -11.80
CA TYR A 137 0.74 -3.56 -12.52
C TYR A 137 0.69 -4.30 -13.87
N GLY A 138 -0.22 -5.27 -14.01
CA GLY A 138 -0.40 -6.04 -15.25
C GLY A 138 0.66 -7.11 -15.49
N ASP A 139 1.49 -7.41 -14.49
CA ASP A 139 2.49 -8.48 -14.52
C ASP A 139 1.85 -9.88 -14.51
N LYS A 140 0.79 -10.08 -13.73
CA LYS A 140 -0.03 -11.30 -13.75
C LYS A 140 -1.46 -10.93 -14.08
N VAL A 141 -2.07 -11.62 -15.04
CA VAL A 141 -3.45 -11.37 -15.47
C VAL A 141 -4.13 -12.69 -15.87
N PRO A 142 -5.45 -12.85 -15.63
CA PRO A 142 -6.18 -14.02 -16.11
C PRO A 142 -6.07 -14.13 -17.63
N SER A 143 -5.59 -15.27 -18.10
CA SER A 143 -5.57 -15.56 -19.54
C SER A 143 -6.90 -16.16 -20.00
N SER A 144 -7.50 -17.00 -19.14
CA SER A 144 -8.72 -17.74 -19.40
C SER A 144 -9.95 -16.83 -19.45
N TYR A 145 -10.90 -17.12 -20.34
CA TYR A 145 -12.17 -16.41 -20.39
C TYR A 145 -12.96 -16.54 -19.09
N ALA A 146 -12.91 -17.70 -18.44
CA ALA A 146 -13.53 -17.92 -17.13
C ALA A 146 -12.83 -17.10 -16.04
N GLY A 147 -11.49 -17.05 -16.06
CA GLY A 147 -10.69 -16.27 -15.12
C GLY A 147 -11.00 -14.77 -15.22
N LYS A 148 -11.15 -14.24 -16.44
CA LYS A 148 -11.54 -12.84 -16.69
C LYS A 148 -12.93 -12.52 -16.13
N PHE A 149 -13.89 -13.44 -16.28
CA PHE A 149 -15.24 -13.26 -15.75
C PHE A 149 -15.26 -13.23 -14.21
N VAL A 150 -14.57 -14.19 -13.58
CA VAL A 150 -14.39 -14.24 -12.12
C VAL A 150 -13.69 -12.97 -11.64
N ALA A 151 -12.59 -12.58 -12.29
CA ALA A 151 -11.84 -11.39 -11.94
C ALA A 151 -12.70 -10.12 -12.01
N ALA A 152 -13.58 -9.98 -13.00
CA ALA A 152 -14.47 -8.84 -13.12
C ALA A 152 -15.45 -8.74 -11.92
N ILE A 153 -16.09 -9.85 -11.56
CA ILE A 153 -17.04 -9.90 -10.43
C ILE A 153 -16.32 -9.64 -9.11
N CYS A 154 -15.21 -10.35 -8.87
CA CYS A 154 -14.42 -10.20 -7.65
C CYS A 154 -13.84 -8.80 -7.50
N SER A 155 -13.42 -8.15 -8.59
CA SER A 155 -12.91 -6.77 -8.58
C SER A 155 -14.00 -5.79 -8.18
N PHE A 156 -15.21 -5.89 -8.73
CA PHE A 156 -16.30 -4.96 -8.39
C PHE A 156 -16.65 -5.02 -6.89
N ILE A 157 -16.77 -6.24 -6.36
CA ILE A 157 -17.07 -6.46 -4.94
C ILE A 157 -15.89 -6.00 -4.07
N GLY A 158 -14.67 -6.47 -4.35
CA GLY A 158 -13.53 -6.23 -3.49
C GLY A 158 -13.03 -4.78 -3.47
N ILE A 159 -13.06 -4.08 -4.61
CA ILE A 159 -12.70 -2.65 -4.67
C ILE A 159 -13.63 -1.83 -3.78
N SER A 160 -14.93 -2.15 -3.78
CA SER A 160 -15.92 -1.48 -2.94
C SER A 160 -15.56 -1.57 -1.46
N PHE A 161 -15.19 -2.75 -0.96
CA PHE A 161 -14.82 -2.95 0.44
C PHE A 161 -13.46 -2.34 0.81
N PHE A 162 -12.46 -2.40 -0.07
CA PHE A 162 -11.15 -1.78 0.17
C PHE A 162 -11.19 -0.25 0.15
N ALA A 163 -12.18 0.35 -0.52
CA ALA A 163 -12.39 1.80 -0.51
C ALA A 163 -13.06 2.32 0.77
N LEU A 164 -13.83 1.49 1.50
CA LEU A 164 -14.59 1.91 2.68
C LEU A 164 -13.72 2.44 3.84
N PRO A 165 -12.59 1.81 4.22
CA PRO A 165 -11.69 2.34 5.25
C PRO A 165 -11.28 3.80 5.00
N ALA A 166 -10.98 4.16 3.75
CA ALA A 166 -10.61 5.52 3.38
C ALA A 166 -11.80 6.48 3.53
N GLY A 167 -13.01 6.06 3.13
CA GLY A 167 -14.24 6.85 3.27
C GLY A 167 -14.67 7.07 4.73
N ILE A 168 -14.57 6.03 5.57
CA ILE A 168 -14.90 6.10 7.01
C ILE A 168 -13.95 7.07 7.71
N LEU A 169 -12.65 6.99 7.44
CA LEU A 169 -11.68 7.93 8.01
C LEU A 169 -11.90 9.36 7.51
N GLY A 170 -12.15 9.56 6.22
CA GLY A 170 -12.41 10.87 5.63
C GLY A 170 -13.63 11.58 6.26
N SER A 171 -14.74 10.85 6.37
CA SER A 171 -15.95 11.36 7.02
C SER A 171 -15.76 11.58 8.53
N GLY A 172 -15.04 10.69 9.23
CA GLY A 172 -14.69 10.85 10.65
C GLY A 172 -13.86 12.10 10.92
N PHE A 173 -12.90 12.43 10.03
CA PHE A 173 -12.16 13.69 10.12
C PHE A 173 -13.04 14.90 9.86
N ALA A 174 -13.89 14.87 8.83
CA ALA A 174 -14.78 15.98 8.50
C ALA A 174 -15.73 16.31 9.67
N LEU A 175 -16.32 15.28 10.30
CA LEU A 175 -17.19 15.44 11.46
C LEU A 175 -16.44 16.02 12.66
N LYS A 176 -15.22 15.55 12.93
CA LYS A 176 -14.41 16.03 14.05
C LYS A 176 -13.97 17.48 13.86
N VAL A 177 -13.62 17.87 12.64
CA VAL A 177 -13.31 19.27 12.29
C VAL A 177 -14.57 20.14 12.49
N GLN A 178 -15.72 19.72 11.98
CA GLN A 178 -16.98 20.45 12.14
C GLN A 178 -17.37 20.61 13.63
N GLN A 179 -17.18 19.57 14.44
CA GLN A 179 -17.39 19.61 15.90
C GLN A 179 -16.43 20.58 16.59
N GLN A 180 -15.15 20.61 16.20
CA GLN A 180 -14.17 21.57 16.73
C GLN A 180 -14.56 23.02 16.43
N HIS A 181 -15.06 23.31 15.22
CA HIS A 181 -15.58 24.63 14.89
C HIS A 181 -16.74 25.03 15.82
N ARG A 182 -17.71 24.15 16.08
CA ARG A 182 -18.81 24.42 17.03
C ARG A 182 -18.30 24.68 18.46
N GLN A 183 -17.35 23.87 18.94
CA GLN A 183 -16.78 24.06 20.28
C GLN A 183 -15.97 25.35 20.40
N LYS A 184 -15.32 25.81 19.31
CA LYS A 184 -14.59 27.10 19.29
C LYS A 184 -15.54 28.27 19.54
N HIS A 185 -16.74 28.26 18.95
CA HIS A 185 -17.75 29.29 19.22
C HIS A 185 -18.21 29.28 20.68
N TYR A 186 -18.44 28.10 21.27
CA TYR A 186 -18.82 27.99 22.68
C TYR A 186 -17.69 28.45 23.62
N LYS A 187 -16.44 28.04 23.37
CA LYS A 187 -15.27 28.47 24.17
C LYS A 187 -15.07 29.98 24.14
N ARG A 188 -15.30 30.64 23.00
CA ARG A 188 -15.25 32.11 22.89
C ARG A 188 -16.28 32.81 23.78
N ARG A 189 -17.42 32.18 24.10
CA ARG A 189 -18.44 32.73 25.01
C ARG A 189 -18.07 32.59 26.49
N LYS A 190 -17.11 31.72 26.86
CA LYS A 190 -16.70 31.54 28.27
C LYS A 190 -15.97 32.76 28.83
N ILE A 191 -15.13 33.42 28.02
CA ILE A 191 -14.35 34.59 28.44
C ILE A 191 -15.25 35.77 28.88
N PRO A 192 -16.25 36.22 28.08
CA PRO A 192 -17.15 37.28 28.54
C PRO A 192 -18.04 36.86 29.72
N ALA A 193 -18.40 35.58 29.85
CA ALA A 193 -19.15 35.08 31.00
C ALA A 193 -18.35 35.17 32.31
N VAL A 194 -17.05 34.84 32.27
CA VAL A 194 -16.16 34.99 33.43
C VAL A 194 -16.02 36.46 33.84
N LEU A 195 -15.91 37.36 32.85
CA LEU A 195 -15.84 38.81 33.11
C LEU A 195 -17.12 39.36 33.75
N LEU A 196 -18.29 38.83 33.35
CA LEU A 196 -19.58 39.16 33.96
C LEU A 196 -19.61 38.78 35.45
N ILE A 197 -19.17 37.56 35.79
CA ILE A 197 -19.11 37.08 37.18
C ILE A 197 -18.13 37.93 38.00
N GLN A 198 -16.97 38.27 37.45
CA GLN A 198 -15.99 39.11 38.13
C GLN A 198 -16.49 40.54 38.38
N LYS A 199 -17.29 41.10 37.46
CA LYS A 199 -17.94 42.40 37.64
C LYS A 199 -19.11 42.37 38.63
N LEU A 200 -19.82 41.25 38.74
CA LEU A 200 -20.93 41.08 39.68
C LEU A 200 -20.46 40.94 41.14
N TRP A 201 -19.20 40.51 41.35
CA TRP A 201 -18.62 40.31 42.68
C TRP A 201 -17.82 41.52 43.19
N ARG A 202 -17.36 42.40 42.29
CA ARG A 202 -16.74 43.69 42.65
C ARG A 202 -17.80 44.75 42.87
#